data_AF-W7KII8-F1
#
_entry.id   AF-W7KII8-F1
#
_cell.length_a   1.000
_cell.length_b   1.000
_cell.length_c   1.000
_cell.angle_alpha   90.00
_cell.angle_beta   90.00
_cell.angle_gamma   90.00
#
_symmetry.space_group_name_H-M   'P 1'
#
loop_
_entity.id
_entity.type
_entity.pdbx_description
1 polymer ?
#
loop_
_entity_poly.entity_id
_entity_poly.type
_entity_poly.pdbx_seq_one_letter_code
_entity_poly.pdbx_strand_id
1 'polypeptide(L)'
;MLSMGLLLILGIIVLVVDFIFSMWNSYNAGRISSLRPVAGKLFYVLGGFLPMGYVLAIVITFIVSYLGYISYSSAVFLLSFSFLFFGLAFIVWGVMATYVTARTAVRGGGWLAWLVTIYDAFATIWDAWDYISGFFSNVRNLRRAIDSSDFSVIDVVLVLVTAFAAAFLVTYAAYREGRNAGRLLY
;
A
#
# COMPACT_ATOMS: atom_id res chain seq x y z
N MET A 1 7.03 26.58 -7.47
CA MET A 1 5.78 25.93 -7.91
C MET A 1 6.16 24.77 -8.81
N LEU A 2 5.90 23.52 -8.40
CA LEU A 2 6.05 22.37 -9.29
C LEU A 2 4.93 22.45 -10.34
N SER A 3 5.25 22.20 -11.61
CA SER A 3 4.22 22.17 -12.67
C SER A 3 3.30 20.98 -12.44
N MET A 4 2.03 21.09 -12.86
CA MET A 4 1.04 20.02 -12.73
C MET A 4 1.53 18.69 -13.36
N GLY A 5 2.28 18.79 -14.48
CA GLY A 5 2.89 17.63 -15.13
C GLY A 5 3.99 16.96 -14.28
N LEU A 6 4.80 17.75 -13.57
CA LEU A 6 5.85 17.21 -12.70
C LEU A 6 5.26 16.49 -11.47
N LEU A 7 4.19 17.02 -10.89
CA LEU A 7 3.48 16.38 -9.79
C LEU A 7 2.89 15.02 -10.20
N LEU A 8 2.34 14.93 -11.41
CA LEU A 8 1.77 13.70 -11.95
C LEU A 8 2.87 12.64 -12.22
N ILE A 9 4.00 13.06 -12.78
CA ILE A 9 5.16 12.17 -12.99
C ILE A 9 5.67 11.61 -11.65
N LEU A 10 5.82 12.47 -10.64
CA LEU A 10 6.25 12.04 -9.30
C LEU A 10 5.25 11.07 -8.67
N GLY A 11 3.95 11.31 -8.81
CA GLY A 11 2.91 10.39 -8.32
C GLY A 11 2.97 9.01 -8.99
N ILE A 12 3.19 8.96 -10.31
CA ILE A 12 3.37 7.69 -11.03
C ILE A 12 4.61 6.95 -10.54
N ILE A 13 5.73 7.66 -10.34
CA ILE A 13 6.97 7.06 -9.83
C ILE A 13 6.74 6.45 -8.45
N VAL A 14 6.05 7.16 -7.55
CA VAL A 14 5.70 6.64 -6.21
C VAL A 14 4.86 5.37 -6.33
N LEU A 15 3.81 5.35 -7.16
CA LEU A 15 2.98 4.14 -7.34
C LEU A 15 3.77 2.94 -7.88
N VAL A 16 4.71 3.17 -8.82
CA VAL A 16 5.58 2.11 -9.35
C VAL A 16 6.51 1.57 -8.26
N VAL A 17 7.08 2.47 -7.46
CA VAL A 17 7.95 2.11 -6.34
C VAL A 17 7.18 1.29 -5.29
N ASP A 18 5.97 1.73 -4.94
CA ASP A 18 5.08 1.02 -4.01
C ASP A 18 4.72 -0.37 -4.54
N PHE A 19 4.45 -0.49 -5.84
CA PHE A 19 4.19 -1.78 -6.48
C PHE A 19 5.38 -2.73 -6.32
N ILE A 20 6.60 -2.25 -6.61
CA ILE A 20 7.83 -3.04 -6.51
C ILE A 20 8.09 -3.45 -5.06
N PHE A 21 7.99 -2.53 -4.10
CA PHE A 21 8.19 -2.83 -2.68
C PHE A 21 7.15 -3.81 -2.16
N SER A 22 5.89 -3.70 -2.58
CA SER A 22 4.83 -4.64 -2.21
C SER A 22 5.14 -6.07 -2.67
N MET A 23 5.66 -6.23 -3.89
CA MET A 23 6.12 -7.54 -4.38
C MET A 23 7.33 -8.06 -3.60
N TRP A 24 8.32 -7.20 -3.36
CA TRP A 24 9.52 -7.53 -2.59
C TRP A 24 9.18 -7.98 -1.16
N ASN A 25 8.32 -7.23 -0.48
CA ASN A 25 7.81 -7.55 0.86
C ASN A 25 7.04 -8.87 0.85
N SER A 26 6.22 -9.12 -0.17
CA SER A 26 5.50 -10.39 -0.33
C SER A 26 6.46 -11.57 -0.47
N TYR A 27 7.50 -11.45 -1.29
CA TYR A 27 8.54 -12.47 -1.44
C TYR A 27 9.28 -12.74 -0.12
N ASN A 28 9.72 -11.69 0.58
CA ASN A 28 10.40 -11.83 1.87
C ASN A 28 9.48 -12.42 2.95
N ALA A 29 8.21 -12.02 2.98
CA ALA A 29 7.19 -12.60 3.84
C ALA A 29 7.01 -14.11 3.57
N GLY A 30 7.10 -14.53 2.30
CA GLY A 30 7.14 -15.93 1.89
C GLY A 30 8.31 -16.68 2.52
N ARG A 31 9.53 -16.13 2.40
CA ARG A 31 10.73 -16.69 3.03
C ARG A 31 10.59 -16.80 4.55
N ILE A 32 10.12 -15.75 5.21
CA ILE A 32 9.87 -15.76 6.67
C ILE A 32 8.83 -16.83 7.03
N SER A 33 7.79 -16.99 6.23
CA SER A 33 6.73 -17.98 6.47
C SER A 33 7.21 -19.43 6.42
N SER A 34 8.35 -19.72 5.76
CA SER A 34 8.91 -21.08 5.75
C SER A 34 9.34 -21.52 7.15
N LEU A 35 9.83 -20.59 7.97
CA LEU A 35 10.29 -20.83 9.34
C LEU A 35 9.28 -20.41 10.41
N ARG A 36 8.56 -19.30 10.16
CA ARG A 36 7.61 -18.67 11.09
C ARG A 36 6.31 -18.34 10.36
N PRO A 37 5.40 -19.33 10.21
CA PRO A 37 4.22 -19.20 9.35
C PRO A 37 3.32 -18.01 9.72
N VAL A 38 3.07 -17.79 11.01
CA VAL A 38 2.19 -16.71 11.49
C VAL A 38 2.79 -15.34 11.17
N ALA A 39 4.06 -15.13 11.54
CA ALA A 39 4.75 -13.88 11.26
C ALA A 39 4.82 -13.61 9.75
N GLY A 40 5.22 -14.60 8.95
CA GLY A 40 5.28 -14.45 7.50
C GLY A 40 3.94 -14.09 6.86
N LYS A 41 2.83 -14.64 7.34
CA LYS A 41 1.49 -14.24 6.88
C LYS A 41 1.14 -12.80 7.26
N LEU A 42 1.50 -12.34 8.46
CA LEU A 42 1.29 -10.96 8.88
C LEU A 42 2.11 -9.98 8.03
N PHE A 43 3.39 -10.27 7.79
CA PHE A 43 4.24 -9.47 6.90
C PHE A 43 3.71 -9.45 5.47
N TYR A 44 3.15 -10.56 4.99
CA TYR A 44 2.50 -10.63 3.69
C TYR A 44 1.27 -9.73 3.61
N VAL A 45 0.35 -9.83 4.57
CA VAL A 45 -0.90 -9.05 4.55
C VAL A 45 -0.59 -7.56 4.65
N LEU A 46 0.21 -7.16 5.64
CA LEU A 46 0.42 -5.75 5.99
C LEU A 46 1.44 -5.05 5.09
N GLY A 47 2.46 -5.76 4.61
CA GLY A 47 3.55 -5.17 3.81
C GLY A 47 3.49 -5.50 2.32
N GLY A 48 2.66 -6.45 1.92
CA GLY A 48 2.52 -6.88 0.52
C GLY A 48 1.12 -6.67 -0.02
N PHE A 49 0.17 -7.44 0.49
CA PHE A 49 -1.20 -7.48 -0.04
C PHE A 49 -1.96 -6.16 0.10
N LEU A 50 -1.99 -5.55 1.30
CA LEU A 50 -2.69 -4.28 1.52
C LEU A 50 -2.05 -3.12 0.72
N PRO A 51 -0.72 -2.93 0.75
CA PRO A 51 -0.03 -1.97 -0.13
C PRO A 51 -0.32 -2.16 -1.62
N MET A 52 -0.30 -3.41 -2.11
CA MET A 52 -0.64 -3.69 -3.51
C MET A 52 -2.11 -3.39 -3.82
N GLY A 53 -3.01 -3.72 -2.88
CA GLY A 53 -4.43 -3.41 -2.98
C GLY A 53 -4.69 -1.92 -3.12
N TYR A 54 -3.97 -1.10 -2.35
CA TYR A 54 -3.99 0.36 -2.45
C TYR A 54 -3.56 0.84 -3.85
N VAL A 55 -2.39 0.40 -4.33
CA VAL A 55 -1.85 0.81 -5.63
C VAL A 55 -2.85 0.46 -6.74
N LEU A 56 -3.36 -0.77 -6.75
CA LEU A 56 -4.30 -1.22 -7.78
C LEU A 56 -5.67 -0.55 -7.65
N ALA A 57 -6.15 -0.25 -6.44
CA ALA A 57 -7.40 0.49 -6.24
C ALA A 57 -7.28 1.89 -6.87
N ILE A 58 -6.17 2.59 -6.64
CA ILE A 58 -5.91 3.90 -7.26
C ILE A 58 -5.84 3.77 -8.78
N VAL A 59 -5.00 2.88 -9.30
CA VAL A 59 -4.80 2.72 -10.75
C VAL A 59 -6.11 2.36 -11.45
N ILE A 60 -6.85 1.40 -10.94
CA ILE A 60 -8.14 0.99 -11.52
C ILE A 60 -9.12 2.16 -11.45
N THR A 61 -9.25 2.83 -10.30
CA THR A 61 -10.14 4.00 -10.15
C THR A 61 -9.83 5.07 -11.20
N PHE A 62 -8.56 5.40 -11.42
CA PHE A 62 -8.16 6.36 -12.45
C PHE A 62 -8.55 5.89 -13.85
N ILE A 63 -8.28 4.63 -14.20
CA ILE A 63 -8.61 4.08 -15.53
C ILE A 63 -10.12 4.09 -15.76
N VAL A 64 -10.91 3.54 -14.83
CA VAL A 64 -12.36 3.43 -15.02
C VAL A 64 -13.07 4.79 -14.95
N SER A 65 -12.54 5.74 -14.17
CA SER A 65 -13.02 7.12 -14.15
C SER A 65 -12.70 7.85 -15.46
N TYR A 66 -11.48 7.70 -15.97
CA TYR A 66 -11.07 8.30 -17.25
C TYR A 66 -11.91 7.79 -18.42
N LEU A 67 -12.26 6.50 -18.41
CA LEU A 67 -13.12 5.88 -19.42
C LEU A 67 -14.63 6.17 -19.21
N GLY A 68 -15.00 6.87 -18.14
CA GLY A 68 -16.39 7.21 -17.84
C GLY A 68 -17.25 6.03 -17.36
N TYR A 69 -16.64 4.94 -16.91
CA TYR A 69 -17.34 3.76 -16.39
C TYR A 69 -17.87 3.92 -14.97
N ILE A 70 -17.33 4.88 -14.21
CA ILE A 70 -17.80 5.22 -12.86
C ILE A 70 -18.07 6.71 -12.77
N SER A 71 -19.01 7.09 -11.90
CA SER A 71 -19.32 8.50 -11.67
C SER A 71 -18.20 9.24 -10.94
N TYR A 72 -18.20 10.57 -11.05
CA TYR A 72 -17.23 11.42 -10.36
C TYR A 72 -17.29 11.20 -8.84
N SER A 73 -18.49 11.14 -8.27
CA SER A 73 -18.66 10.89 -6.83
C SER A 73 -18.13 9.53 -6.41
N SER A 74 -18.33 8.48 -7.21
CA SER A 74 -17.78 7.15 -6.92
C SER A 74 -16.24 7.14 -6.98
N ALA A 75 -15.65 7.87 -7.93
CA ALA A 75 -14.18 8.02 -8.01
C ALA A 75 -13.62 8.81 -6.82
N VAL A 76 -14.25 9.92 -6.42
CA VAL A 76 -13.87 10.69 -5.23
C VAL A 76 -13.98 9.84 -3.97
N PHE A 77 -15.06 9.07 -3.84
CA PHE A 77 -15.22 8.13 -2.74
C PHE A 77 -14.06 7.14 -2.69
N LEU A 78 -13.74 6.48 -3.81
CA LEU A 78 -12.70 5.46 -3.89
C LEU A 78 -11.32 6.00 -3.51
N LEU A 79 -10.96 7.20 -3.98
CA LEU A 79 -9.68 7.83 -3.67
C LEU A 79 -9.61 8.27 -2.19
N SER A 80 -10.66 8.91 -1.67
CA SER A 80 -10.69 9.34 -0.27
C SER A 80 -10.79 8.18 0.71
N PHE A 81 -11.56 7.14 0.37
CA PHE A 81 -11.62 5.90 1.15
C PHE A 81 -10.26 5.20 1.14
N SER A 82 -9.60 5.13 -0.01
CA SER A 82 -8.26 4.52 -0.12
C SER A 82 -7.25 5.26 0.75
N PHE A 83 -7.26 6.60 0.74
CA PHE A 83 -6.41 7.39 1.64
C PHE A 83 -6.67 7.07 3.11
N LEU A 84 -7.95 7.05 3.54
CA LEU A 84 -8.31 6.83 4.95
C LEU A 84 -7.98 5.41 5.43
N PHE A 85 -8.32 4.39 4.65
CA PHE A 85 -8.12 3.01 5.04
C PHE A 85 -6.64 2.59 4.93
N PHE A 86 -6.02 2.85 3.77
CA PHE A 86 -4.66 2.40 3.52
C PHE A 86 -3.61 3.31 4.15
N GLY A 87 -3.87 4.61 4.31
CA GLY A 87 -2.96 5.50 5.03
C GLY A 87 -2.70 5.03 6.46
N LEU A 88 -3.73 4.56 7.16
CA LEU A 88 -3.56 3.95 8.48
C LEU A 88 -2.80 2.61 8.42
N ALA A 89 -3.06 1.79 7.40
CA ALA A 89 -2.34 0.54 7.20
C ALA A 89 -0.84 0.77 6.92
N PHE A 90 -0.50 1.81 6.15
CA PHE A 90 0.89 2.20 5.87
C PHE A 90 1.63 2.67 7.12
N ILE A 91 0.99 3.46 7.99
CA ILE A 91 1.59 3.86 9.27
C ILE A 91 1.89 2.62 10.12
N VAL A 92 0.93 1.70 10.26
CA VAL A 92 1.13 0.45 11.04
C VAL A 92 2.26 -0.40 10.44
N TRP A 93 2.31 -0.52 9.12
CA TRP A 93 3.39 -1.21 8.42
C TRP A 93 4.74 -0.52 8.63
N GLY A 94 4.82 0.80 8.49
CA GLY A 94 6.03 1.59 8.68
C GLY A 94 6.62 1.43 10.08
N VAL A 95 5.77 1.42 11.11
CA VAL A 95 6.20 1.13 12.50
C VAL A 95 6.81 -0.26 12.62
N MET A 96 6.20 -1.28 12.02
CA MET A 96 6.75 -2.64 12.05
C MET A 96 8.05 -2.75 11.25
N ALA A 97 8.12 -2.14 10.06
CA ALA A 97 9.33 -2.10 9.23
C ALA A 97 10.49 -1.48 10.00
N THR A 98 10.27 -0.29 10.56
CA THR A 98 11.23 0.43 11.42
C THR A 98 11.70 -0.44 12.59
N TYR A 99 10.79 -1.14 13.27
CA TYR A 99 11.16 -2.01 14.39
C TYR A 99 12.07 -3.17 13.93
N VAL A 100 11.76 -3.81 12.81
CA VAL A 100 12.55 -4.93 12.27
C VAL A 100 13.92 -4.47 11.81
N THR A 101 14.01 -3.32 11.13
CA THR A 101 15.28 -2.77 10.64
C THR A 101 16.15 -2.28 11.80
N ALA A 102 15.56 -1.63 12.80
CA ALA A 102 16.25 -1.25 14.04
C ALA A 102 16.83 -2.46 14.79
N ARG A 103 16.03 -3.53 14.95
CA ARG A 103 16.50 -4.76 15.60
C ARG A 103 17.68 -5.39 14.86
N THR A 104 17.66 -5.31 13.53
CA THR A 104 18.73 -5.82 12.67
C THR A 104 20.00 -4.99 12.83
N ALA A 105 19.87 -3.66 12.86
CA ALA A 105 20.99 -2.74 13.08
C ALA A 105 21.66 -2.96 14.45
N VAL A 106 20.87 -3.13 15.52
CA VAL A 106 21.38 -3.36 16.88
C VAL A 106 22.08 -4.72 17.03
N ARG A 107 21.68 -5.75 16.27
CA ARG A 107 22.23 -7.11 16.37
C ARG A 107 23.48 -7.34 15.51
N GLY A 108 24.25 -6.29 15.24
CA GLY A 108 25.46 -6.36 14.43
C GLY A 108 25.24 -6.08 12.94
N GLY A 109 24.11 -5.46 12.59
CA GLY A 109 23.93 -4.91 11.25
C GLY A 109 24.95 -3.80 10.99
N GLY A 110 25.57 -3.81 9.81
CA GLY A 110 26.49 -2.74 9.41
C GLY A 110 25.82 -1.37 9.33
N TRP A 111 26.60 -0.32 9.08
CA TRP A 111 26.10 1.07 8.97
C TRP A 111 24.91 1.25 8.01
N LEU A 112 24.83 0.43 6.97
CA LEU A 112 23.69 0.38 6.05
C LEU A 112 22.35 0.05 6.75
N ALA A 113 22.36 -0.85 7.73
CA ALA A 113 21.14 -1.19 8.48
C ALA A 113 20.63 -0.01 9.32
N TRP A 114 21.54 0.81 9.86
CA TRP A 114 21.19 2.05 10.54
C TRP A 114 20.60 3.09 9.59
N LEU A 115 21.16 3.24 8.39
CA LEU A 115 20.60 4.14 7.37
C LEU A 115 19.19 3.73 6.95
N VAL A 116 18.96 2.44 6.72
CA VAL A 116 17.62 1.92 6.39
C VAL A 116 16.65 2.19 7.53
N THR A 117 17.07 1.97 8.78
CA THR A 117 16.23 2.25 9.97
C THR A 117 15.82 3.73 10.05
N ILE A 118 16.77 4.65 9.81
CA ILE A 118 16.50 6.09 9.82
C ILE A 118 15.53 6.46 8.69
N TYR A 119 15.73 5.89 7.50
CA TYR A 119 14.83 6.10 6.37
C TYR A 119 13.41 5.61 6.69
N ASP A 120 13.26 4.38 7.20
CA ASP A 120 11.94 3.82 7.55
C ASP A 120 11.22 4.67 8.61
N ALA A 121 11.97 5.14 9.61
CA ALA A 121 11.43 6.02 10.65
C ALA A 121 10.96 7.35 10.06
N PHE A 122 11.76 7.97 9.18
CA PHE A 122 11.39 9.21 8.50
C PHE A 122 10.17 9.02 7.60
N ALA A 123 10.14 7.95 6.80
CA ALA A 123 9.00 7.61 5.94
C ALA A 123 7.73 7.42 6.76
N THR A 124 7.80 6.69 7.88
CA THR A 124 6.65 6.48 8.79
C THR A 124 6.13 7.81 9.37
N ILE A 125 7.03 8.72 9.75
CA ILE A 125 6.64 10.05 10.24
C ILE A 125 5.98 10.87 9.14
N TRP A 126 6.53 10.81 7.93
CA TRP A 126 5.99 11.51 6.77
C TRP A 126 4.58 11.01 6.42
N ASP A 127 4.40 9.69 6.35
CA ASP A 127 3.11 9.06 6.09
C ASP A 127 2.08 9.41 7.17
N ALA A 128 2.50 9.43 8.45
CA ALA A 128 1.65 9.84 9.56
C ALA A 128 1.25 11.32 9.45
N TRP A 129 2.19 12.19 9.08
CA TRP A 129 1.93 13.60 8.86
C TRP A 129 0.94 13.83 7.70
N ASP A 130 1.19 13.21 6.54
CA ASP A 130 0.32 13.30 5.37
C ASP A 130 -1.09 12.82 5.71
N TYR A 131 -1.20 11.64 6.35
CA TYR A 131 -2.45 11.07 6.82
C TYR A 131 -3.23 12.03 7.74
N ILE A 132 -2.59 12.56 8.78
CA ILE A 132 -3.22 13.49 9.73
C ILE A 132 -3.68 14.77 9.03
N SER A 133 -2.82 15.34 8.18
CA SER A 133 -3.11 16.59 7.47
C SER A 133 -4.27 16.44 6.47
N GLY A 134 -4.38 15.28 5.82
CA GLY A 134 -5.43 14.96 4.85
C GLY A 134 -6.70 14.38 5.46
N PHE A 135 -6.69 13.94 6.73
CA PHE A 135 -7.76 13.12 7.32
C PHE A 135 -9.14 13.77 7.21
N PHE A 136 -9.32 14.95 7.78
CA PHE A 136 -10.63 15.63 7.80
C PHE A 136 -11.12 16.05 6.42
N SER A 137 -10.19 16.38 5.51
CA SER A 137 -10.52 16.68 4.11
C SER A 137 -11.09 15.45 3.42
N ASN A 138 -10.43 14.30 3.55
CA ASN A 138 -10.87 13.04 2.96
C ASN A 138 -12.16 12.51 3.59
N VAL A 139 -12.37 12.64 4.91
CA VAL A 139 -13.65 12.31 5.56
C VAL A 139 -14.78 13.16 4.99
N ARG A 140 -14.56 14.46 4.79
CA ARG A 140 -15.55 15.36 4.19
C ARG A 140 -15.86 14.99 2.75
N ASN A 141 -14.85 14.71 1.95
CA ASN A 141 -15.00 14.31 0.55
C ASN A 141 -15.76 12.99 0.42
N LEU A 142 -15.44 12.01 1.26
CA LEU A 142 -16.14 10.73 1.33
C LEU A 142 -17.61 10.93 1.66
N ARG A 143 -17.94 11.73 2.68
CA ARG A 143 -19.34 12.03 3.03
C ARG A 143 -20.09 12.71 1.89
N ARG A 144 -19.50 13.74 1.28
CA ARG A 144 -20.09 14.45 0.14
C ARG A 144 -20.33 13.54 -1.06
N ALA A 145 -19.41 12.61 -1.30
CA ALA A 145 -19.56 11.64 -2.37
C ALA A 145 -20.74 10.70 -2.12
N ILE A 146 -20.91 10.18 -0.89
CA ILE A 146 -22.06 9.33 -0.53
C ILE A 146 -23.38 10.10 -0.67
N ASP A 147 -23.41 11.36 -0.25
CA ASP A 147 -24.61 12.19 -0.28
C ASP A 147 -25.00 12.62 -1.72
N SER A 148 -24.18 12.32 -2.73
CA SER A 148 -24.42 12.69 -4.12
C SER A 148 -25.38 11.72 -4.82
N SER A 149 -26.21 12.26 -5.71
CA SER A 149 -27.23 11.50 -6.45
C SER A 149 -26.64 10.55 -7.50
N ASP A 150 -25.40 10.77 -7.94
CA ASP A 150 -24.70 9.96 -8.93
C ASP A 150 -23.80 8.88 -8.30
N PHE A 151 -23.82 8.73 -6.98
CA PHE A 151 -23.01 7.73 -6.28
C PHE A 151 -23.54 6.30 -6.47
N SER A 152 -22.64 5.37 -6.77
CA SER A 152 -22.96 3.95 -6.93
C SER A 152 -22.09 3.10 -6.00
N VAL A 153 -22.73 2.49 -5.00
CA VAL A 153 -22.06 1.51 -4.11
C VAL A 153 -21.56 0.30 -4.91
N ILE A 154 -22.28 -0.08 -5.96
CA ILE A 154 -21.92 -1.23 -6.80
C ILE A 154 -20.59 -0.96 -7.52
N ASP A 155 -20.42 0.24 -8.08
CA ASP A 155 -19.19 0.65 -8.77
C ASP A 155 -17.99 0.58 -7.81
N VAL A 156 -18.17 1.13 -6.60
CA VAL A 156 -17.16 1.10 -5.53
C VAL A 156 -16.76 -0.34 -5.19
N VAL A 157 -17.74 -1.21 -4.95
CA VAL A 157 -17.49 -2.62 -4.60
C VAL A 157 -16.77 -3.34 -5.72
N LEU A 158 -17.20 -3.15 -6.97
CA LEU A 158 -16.57 -3.78 -8.14
C LEU A 158 -15.10 -3.35 -8.30
N VAL A 159 -14.81 -2.06 -8.15
CA VAL A 159 -13.44 -1.55 -8.23
C VAL A 159 -12.58 -2.15 -7.12
N LEU A 160 -13.05 -2.13 -5.87
CA LEU A 160 -12.29 -2.67 -4.74
C LEU A 160 -12.07 -4.17 -4.86
N VAL A 161 -13.10 -4.95 -5.19
CA VAL A 161 -12.98 -6.41 -5.38
C VAL A 161 -11.99 -6.74 -6.49
N THR A 162 -12.07 -6.02 -7.62
CA THR A 162 -11.15 -6.23 -8.75
C THR A 162 -9.71 -5.89 -8.34
N ALA A 163 -9.51 -4.77 -7.65
CA ALA A 163 -8.21 -4.34 -7.15
C ALA A 163 -7.61 -5.36 -6.17
N PHE A 164 -8.39 -5.80 -5.17
CA PHE A 164 -7.93 -6.77 -4.18
C PHE A 164 -7.72 -8.16 -4.77
N ALA A 165 -8.53 -8.59 -5.73
CA ALA A 165 -8.33 -9.87 -6.42
C ALA A 165 -7.02 -9.84 -7.22
N ALA A 166 -6.78 -8.79 -8.01
CA ALA A 166 -5.53 -8.61 -8.75
C ALA A 166 -4.33 -8.49 -7.79
N ALA A 167 -4.47 -7.74 -6.71
CA ALA A 167 -3.42 -7.59 -5.70
C ALA A 167 -3.06 -8.93 -5.07
N PHE A 168 -4.06 -9.75 -4.73
CA PHE A 168 -3.86 -11.10 -4.22
C PHE A 168 -3.10 -11.96 -5.24
N LEU A 169 -3.49 -11.97 -6.51
CA LEU A 169 -2.82 -12.78 -7.54
C LEU A 169 -1.32 -12.42 -7.65
N VAL A 170 -0.99 -11.13 -7.74
CA VAL A 170 0.38 -10.65 -7.88
C VAL A 170 1.20 -10.94 -6.63
N THR A 171 0.69 -10.55 -5.46
CA THR A 171 1.43 -10.67 -4.19
C THR A 171 1.54 -12.11 -3.73
N TYR A 172 0.49 -12.92 -3.91
CA TYR A 172 0.51 -14.33 -3.53
C TYR A 172 1.49 -15.14 -4.39
N ALA A 173 1.62 -14.82 -5.69
CA ALA A 173 2.62 -15.42 -6.55
C ALA A 173 4.04 -15.15 -6.01
N ALA A 174 4.36 -13.89 -5.71
CA ALA A 174 5.66 -13.52 -5.11
C ALA A 174 5.88 -14.20 -3.74
N TYR A 175 4.86 -14.24 -2.89
CA TYR A 175 4.90 -14.91 -1.59
C TYR A 175 5.16 -16.42 -1.70
N ARG A 176 4.49 -17.09 -2.65
CA ARG A 176 4.69 -18.52 -2.90
C ARG A 176 6.13 -18.79 -3.36
N GLU A 177 6.66 -17.95 -4.24
CA GLU A 177 8.03 -18.08 -4.73
C GLU A 177 9.04 -17.92 -3.61
N GLY A 178 8.86 -16.91 -2.75
CA GLY A 178 9.69 -16.71 -1.57
C GLY A 178 9.61 -17.87 -0.58
N ARG A 179 8.42 -18.46 -0.39
CA ARG A 179 8.24 -19.62 0.50
C ARG A 179 8.95 -20.86 -0.02
N ASN A 180 8.94 -21.10 -1.32
CA ASN A 180 9.67 -22.20 -1.94
C ASN A 180 11.18 -22.03 -1.82
N ALA A 181 11.69 -20.82 -2.14
CA ALA A 181 13.10 -20.49 -1.95
C ALA A 181 13.56 -20.65 -0.50
N GLY A 182 12.72 -20.25 0.47
CA GLY A 182 13.00 -20.42 1.90
C GLY A 182 13.11 -21.89 2.33
N ARG A 183 12.30 -22.78 1.75
CA ARG A 183 12.34 -24.22 2.05
C ARG A 183 13.57 -24.95 1.49
N LEU A 184 14.15 -24.46 0.39
CA LEU A 184 15.34 -25.07 -0.21
C LEU A 184 16.64 -24.76 0.56
N LEU A 185 16.60 -23.77 1.45
CA LEU A 185 17.74 -23.35 2.27
C LEU A 185 17.85 -24.14 3.59
N TYR A 186 16.90 -25.03 3.89
CA TYR A 186 16.81 -25.85 5.10
C TYR A 186 16.49 -27.30 4.76
#